data_AF-A0A0G1H007-F1
#
_entry.id   AF-A0A0G1H007-F1
#
_cell.length_a   1.000
_cell.length_b   1.000
_cell.length_c   1.000
_cell.angle_alpha   90.00
_cell.angle_beta   90.00
_cell.angle_gamma   90.00
#
_symmetry.space_group_name_H-M   'P 1'
#
loop_
_entity.id
_entity.type
_entity.pdbx_description
1 polymer ?
#
loop_
_entity_poly.entity_id
_entity_poly.type
_entity_poly.pdbx_seq_one_letter_code
_entity_poly.pdbx_strand_id
1 'polypeptide(L)' 'MVLKTDDKKIKLLVKEGVKEAMDAQFMRLSALLLPHVSSREQKEIVRLYGKPSRKVAKSYIIKI' A
#
# COMPACT_ATOMS: atom_id res chain seq x y z
N MET A 1 29.74 18.47 12.85
CA MET A 1 28.43 18.52 13.52
C MET A 1 28.06 17.09 13.88
N VAL A 2 28.31 16.66 15.13
CA VAL A 2 28.03 15.27 15.54
C VAL A 2 26.57 15.20 15.96
N LEU A 3 25.74 14.53 15.14
CA LEU A 3 24.36 14.24 15.48
C LEU A 3 24.38 13.31 16.71
N LYS A 4 24.19 13.86 17.91
CA LYS A 4 23.79 13.08 19.10
C LYS A 4 22.43 12.49 18.78
N THR A 5 22.45 11.31 18.20
CA THR A 5 21.26 10.63 17.75
C THR A 5 20.79 9.78 18.92
N ASP A 6 19.60 10.08 19.43
CA ASP A 6 18.95 9.28 20.47
C ASP A 6 18.67 7.89 19.89
N ASP A 7 19.24 6.84 20.49
CA ASP A 7 19.06 5.44 20.06
C ASP A 7 17.57 5.08 19.87
N LYS A 8 16.67 5.71 20.63
CA LYS A 8 15.22 5.54 20.48
C LYS A 8 14.71 6.00 19.12
N LYS A 9 15.25 7.12 18.59
CA LYS A 9 14.87 7.66 17.28
C LYS A 9 15.39 6.78 16.15
N ILE A 10 16.61 6.26 16.26
CA ILE A 10 17.15 5.30 15.28
C ILE A 10 16.29 4.05 15.25
N LYS A 11 15.98 3.48 16.41
CA LYS A 11 15.14 2.28 16.51
C LYS A 11 13.74 2.52 15.93
N LEU A 12 13.16 3.70 16.14
CA LEU A 12 11.87 4.07 15.56
C LEU A 12 11.95 4.13 14.03
N LEU A 13 12.94 4.85 13.48
CA LEU A 13 13.16 4.98 12.04
C LEU A 13 13.37 3.62 11.36
N VAL A 14 14.19 2.75 11.96
CA VAL A 14 14.41 1.39 11.45
C VAL A 14 13.11 0.59 11.47
N LYS A 15 12.34 0.68 12.56
CA LYS A 15 11.06 -0.03 12.68
C LYS A 15 10.04 0.46 11.64
N GLU A 16 9.97 1.76 11.41
CA GLU A 16 9.09 2.36 10.40
C GLU A 16 9.51 1.93 8.99
N GLY A 17 10.81 2.00 8.67
CA GLY A 17 11.32 1.56 7.37
C GLY A 17 11.05 0.08 7.08
N VAL A 18 11.22 -0.79 8.08
CA VAL A 18 10.88 -2.22 7.97
C VAL A 18 9.38 -2.40 7.76
N LYS A 19 8.54 -1.68 8.52
CA LYS A 19 7.09 -1.77 8.39
C LYS A 19 6.62 -1.35 6.98
N GLU A 20 7.13 -0.24 6.46
CA GLU A 20 6.79 0.24 5.12
C GLU A 20 7.22 -0.75 4.03
N ALA A 21 8.43 -1.31 4.15
CA ALA A 21 8.92 -2.33 3.23
C ALA A 21 8.03 -3.59 3.25
N MET A 22 7.63 -4.05 4.44
CA MET A 22 6.72 -5.19 4.58
C MET A 22 5.33 -4.89 4.01
N ASP A 23 4.75 -3.74 4.33
CA ASP A 23 3.44 -3.31 3.82
C ASP A 23 3.42 -3.28 2.28
N ALA A 24 4.51 -2.84 1.64
CA ALA A 24 4.63 -2.84 0.19
C ALA A 24 4.67 -4.25 -0.41
N GLN A 25 5.40 -5.19 0.23
CA GLN A 25 5.43 -6.59 -0.23
C GLN A 25 4.08 -7.29 -0.03
N PHE A 26 3.41 -7.07 1.11
CA PHE A 26 2.08 -7.61 1.35
C PHE A 26 1.03 -7.07 0.38
N MET A 27 1.15 -5.80 -0.04
CA MET A 27 0.28 -5.24 -1.07
C MET A 27 0.47 -5.94 -2.42
N ARG A 28 1.73 -6.20 -2.82
CA ARG A 28 2.02 -6.95 -4.05
C ARG A 28 1.47 -8.37 -3.98
N LEU A 29 1.70 -9.07 -2.87
CA LEU A 29 1.17 -10.43 -2.66
C LEU A 29 -0.36 -10.45 -2.72
N SER A 30 -1.01 -9.51 -2.02
CA SER A 30 -2.47 -9.37 -2.04
C SER A 30 -2.98 -9.14 -3.46
N ALA A 31 -2.29 -8.31 -4.25
CA ALA A 31 -2.68 -8.02 -5.62
C ALA A 31 -2.58 -9.24 -6.57
N LEU A 32 -1.67 -10.19 -6.30
CA LEU A 32 -1.60 -11.46 -7.05
C LEU A 32 -2.79 -12.38 -6.78
N LEU A 33 -3.43 -12.23 -5.63
CA LEU A 33 -4.61 -13.02 -5.24
C LEU A 33 -5.93 -12.37 -5.68
N LEU A 34 -5.89 -11.13 -6.17
CA LEU A 34 -7.08 -10.44 -6.66
C LEU A 34 -7.42 -10.89 -8.08
N PRO A 35 -8.72 -11.10 -8.38
CA PRO A 35 -9.14 -11.36 -9.75
C PRO A 35 -8.80 -10.16 -10.64
N HIS A 36 -8.46 -10.44 -11.89
CA HIS A 36 -8.31 -9.38 -12.88
C HIS A 36 -9.67 -8.68 -13.08
N VAL A 37 -9.69 -7.36 -12.94
CA VAL A 37 -10.87 -6.52 -13.18
C VAL A 37 -10.53 -5.54 -14.31
N SER A 38 -11.28 -5.63 -15.41
CA SER A 38 -11.11 -4.72 -16.54
C SER A 38 -11.56 -3.30 -16.18
N SER A 39 -11.11 -2.30 -16.95
CA SER A 39 -11.53 -0.91 -16.73
C SER A 39 -13.04 -0.71 -16.91
N ARG A 40 -13.72 -1.55 -17.71
CA ARG A 40 -15.17 -1.51 -17.88
C ARG A 40 -15.89 -2.01 -16.63
N GLU A 41 -15.48 -3.18 -16.12
CA GLU A 41 -16.03 -3.75 -14.89
C GLU A 41 -15.79 -2.84 -13.68
N GLN A 42 -14.59 -2.25 -13.57
CA GLN A 42 -14.30 -1.31 -12.48
C GLN A 42 -15.22 -0.08 -12.51
N LYS A 43 -15.56 0.44 -13.71
CA LYS A 43 -16.52 1.55 -13.86
C LYS A 43 -17.92 1.13 -13.44
N GLU A 44 -18.33 -0.08 -13.78
CA GLU A 44 -19.64 -0.63 -13.41
C GLU A 44 -19.75 -0.85 -11.89
N ILE A 45 -18.72 -1.42 -11.25
CA ILE A 45 -18.64 -1.55 -9.80
C ILE A 45 -18.80 -0.18 -9.11
N VAL A 46 -18.08 0.84 -9.59
CA VAL A 46 -18.17 2.19 -9.02
C VAL A 46 -19.56 2.82 -9.25
N ARG A 47 -20.21 2.54 -10.38
CA ARG A 47 -21.57 2.99 -10.66
C ARG A 47 -22.59 2.35 -9.71
N LEU A 48 -22.45 1.06 -9.43
CA LEU A 48 -23.39 0.27 -8.62
C LEU A 48 -23.20 0.49 -7.11
N TYR A 49 -21.95 0.56 -6.65
CA TYR A 49 -21.61 0.54 -5.22
C TYR A 49 -20.96 1.85 -4.73
N GLY A 50 -20.72 2.82 -5.62
CA GLY A 50 -20.04 4.07 -5.30
C GLY A 50 -18.51 3.95 -5.28
N LYS A 51 -17.83 5.09 -5.09
CA LYS A 51 -16.36 5.11 -4.99
C LYS A 51 -15.92 4.59 -3.63
N PRO A 52 -14.96 3.65 -3.57
CA PRO A 52 -14.43 3.19 -2.30
C PRO A 52 -13.72 4.34 -1.56
N SER A 53 -13.80 4.31 -0.23
CA SER A 53 -13.17 5.34 0.61
C SER A 53 -11.66 5.37 0.40
N ARG A 54 -11.10 6.57 0.18
CA ARG A 54 -9.65 6.79 0.02
C ARG A 54 -8.81 6.32 1.21
N LYS A 55 -9.43 6.17 2.39
CA LYS A 55 -8.75 5.65 3.60
C LYS A 55 -8.45 4.15 3.50
N VAL A 56 -9.23 3.40 2.73
CA VAL A 56 -9.16 1.93 2.63
C VAL A 56 -8.68 1.50 1.26
N ALA A 57 -9.06 2.24 0.21
CA ALA A 57 -8.66 1.95 -1.16
C ALA A 57 -7.16 2.25 -1.38
N LYS A 58 -6.39 1.23 -1.70
CA LYS A 58 -5.01 1.35 -2.19
C LYS A 58 -4.96 0.88 -3.62
N SER A 59 -4.20 1.58 -4.47
CA SER A 59 -4.02 1.23 -5.87
C SER A 59 -2.57 0.86 -6.13
N TYR A 60 -2.37 -0.25 -6.83
CA TYR A 60 -1.04 -0.70 -7.24
C TYR A 60 -1.08 -1.05 -8.73
N ILE A 61 -0.13 -0.50 -9.48
CA ILE A 61 0.03 -0.83 -10.91
C ILE A 61 1.04 -1.97 -10.98
N ILE A 62 0.57 -3.15 -11.38
CA ILE A 62 1.43 -4.26 -11.75
C ILE A 62 1.80 -4.07 -13.22
N LYS A 63 3.09 -3.94 -13.51
CA LYS A 63 3.60 -4.15 -14.87
C LYS A 63 3.77 -5.65 -15.04
N ILE A 64 2.93 -6.26 -15.87
CA ILE A 64 3.09 -7.63 -16.35
C ILE A 64 4.07 -7.59 -17.52
#